data_AF-A0A413RDF7-F1
#
_entry.id   AF-A0A413RDF7-F1
#
_cell.length_a   1.000
_cell.length_b   1.000
_cell.length_c   1.000
_cell.angle_alpha   90.00
_cell.angle_beta   90.00
_cell.angle_gamma   90.00
#
_symmetry.space_group_name_H-M   'P 1'
#
loop_
_entity.id
_entity.type
_entity.pdbx_description
1 polymer ?
#
loop_
_entity_poly.entity_id
_entity_poly.type
_entity_poly.pdbx_seq_one_letter_code
_entity_poly.pdbx_strand_id
1 'polypeptide(L)'
;MKEKKNYIDNIPRINDMKWEVLEDGIVEIIVENTGFYNKVAQRLFKKPRYSFIKLDEYGSFVWQQIDGKKSIYEIGKELGNKHKGASNQLYERLSKYFGILERNKYIVFEK
;
A
#
# COMPACT_ATOMS: atom_id res chain seq x y z
N MET A 1 26.66 11.98 14.46
CA MET A 1 25.24 11.69 14.80
C MET A 1 24.58 11.11 13.56
N LYS A 2 24.01 9.90 13.61
CA LYS A 2 23.13 9.43 12.53
C LYS A 2 21.82 10.21 12.68
N GLU A 3 21.45 10.99 11.67
CA GLU A 3 20.13 11.64 11.63
C GLU A 3 19.06 10.55 11.78
N LYS A 4 18.14 10.77 12.71
CA LYS A 4 17.01 9.89 12.94
C LYS A 4 16.00 10.19 11.81
N LYS A 5 16.18 9.58 10.63
CA LYS A 5 15.27 9.74 9.49
C LYS A 5 13.83 9.54 9.98
N ASN A 6 12.97 10.52 9.75
CA ASN A 6 11.58 10.46 10.19
C ASN A 6 10.83 9.48 9.29
N TYR A 7 9.87 8.72 9.83
CA TYR A 7 9.17 7.68 9.06
C TYR A 7 8.42 8.27 7.86
N ILE A 8 7.85 9.47 8.02
CA ILE A 8 7.09 10.16 6.98
C ILE A 8 7.95 10.70 5.82
N ASP A 9 9.28 10.69 5.97
CA ASP A 9 10.21 11.12 4.91
C ASP A 9 10.50 9.99 3.92
N ASN A 10 10.05 8.76 4.20
CA ASN A 10 10.26 7.63 3.29
C ASN A 10 9.44 7.79 2.00
N ILE A 11 10.04 7.37 0.89
CA ILE A 11 9.42 7.34 -0.44
C ILE A 11 8.95 5.91 -0.73
N PRO A 12 7.63 5.64 -0.71
CA PRO A 12 7.10 4.33 -1.06
C PRO A 12 7.18 4.07 -2.57
N ARG A 13 7.46 2.82 -2.93
CA ARG A 13 7.38 2.31 -4.30
C ARG A 13 6.58 1.00 -4.31
N ILE A 14 5.60 0.90 -5.19
CA ILE A 14 4.85 -0.35 -5.41
C ILE A 14 5.81 -1.42 -5.92
N ASN A 15 5.74 -2.63 -5.37
CA ASN A 15 6.48 -3.78 -5.89
C ASN A 15 5.92 -4.22 -7.27
N ASP A 16 6.50 -5.25 -7.88
CA ASP A 16 6.00 -5.79 -9.15
C ASP A 16 4.66 -6.52 -8.96
N MET A 17 3.60 -5.73 -8.72
CA MET A 17 2.25 -6.17 -8.46
C MET A 17 1.35 -5.72 -9.59
N LYS A 18 0.43 -6.60 -10.00
CA LYS A 18 -0.68 -6.21 -10.88
C LYS A 18 -1.78 -5.59 -10.04
N TRP A 19 -2.31 -4.48 -10.52
CA TRP A 19 -3.46 -3.81 -9.93
C TRP A 19 -4.18 -2.99 -11.00
N GLU A 20 -5.45 -2.70 -10.76
CA GLU A 20 -6.27 -1.87 -11.63
C GLU A 20 -7.18 -0.95 -10.79
N VAL A 21 -7.71 0.07 -11.46
CA VAL A 21 -8.75 0.95 -10.89
C VAL A 21 -10.08 0.52 -11.51
N LEU A 22 -11.01 0.10 -10.66
CA LEU A 22 -12.36 -0.28 -11.05
C LEU A 22 -13.20 0.95 -11.41
N GLU A 23 -14.38 0.74 -12.00
CA GLU A 23 -15.26 1.83 -12.48
C GLU A 23 -15.69 2.81 -11.37
N ASP A 24 -15.75 2.35 -10.12
CA ASP A 24 -16.07 3.15 -8.94
C ASP A 24 -14.86 3.89 -8.34
N GLY A 25 -13.68 3.78 -8.97
CA GLY A 25 -12.44 4.38 -8.48
C GLY A 25 -11.72 3.56 -7.41
N ILE A 26 -12.22 2.36 -7.08
CA ILE A 26 -11.59 1.46 -6.12
C ILE A 26 -10.42 0.74 -6.77
N VAL A 27 -9.30 0.68 -6.06
CA VAL A 27 -8.14 -0.10 -6.48
C VAL A 27 -8.34 -1.56 -6.11
N GLU A 28 -8.17 -2.46 -7.07
CA GLU A 28 -8.07 -3.89 -6.85
C GLU A 28 -6.64 -4.37 -7.12
N ILE A 29 -6.00 -4.96 -6.10
CA ILE A 29 -4.66 -5.53 -6.19
C ILE A 29 -4.79 -7.03 -6.47
N ILE A 30 -4.09 -7.51 -7.50
CA ILE A 30 -4.05 -8.92 -7.88
C ILE A 30 -2.78 -9.55 -7.30
N VAL A 31 -2.96 -10.39 -6.30
CA VAL A 31 -1.87 -11.11 -5.63
C VAL A 31 -1.79 -12.53 -6.16
N GLU A 32 -0.67 -12.89 -6.78
CA GLU A 32 -0.39 -14.28 -7.13
C GLU A 32 0.09 -15.04 -5.87
N ASN A 33 -0.60 -16.12 -5.52
CA ASN A 33 -0.29 -16.92 -4.33
C ASN A 33 0.88 -17.89 -4.59
N THR A 34 2.00 -17.41 -5.15
CA THR A 34 3.15 -18.21 -5.61
C THR A 34 4.33 -18.26 -4.61
N GLY A 35 4.09 -18.10 -3.29
CA GLY A 35 5.14 -18.09 -2.26
C GLY A 35 4.97 -19.09 -1.09
N PHE A 36 5.92 -20.03 -0.96
CA PHE A 36 6.33 -20.80 0.23
C PHE A 36 5.33 -21.73 0.98
N TYR A 37 4.24 -22.22 0.37
CA TYR A 37 3.48 -23.37 0.90
C TYR A 37 3.80 -24.68 0.16
N ASN A 38 5.04 -24.82 -0.31
CA ASN A 38 5.47 -25.77 -1.34
C ASN A 38 5.61 -27.25 -0.94
N LYS A 39 4.90 -27.73 0.09
CA LYS A 39 4.67 -29.18 0.27
C LYS A 39 3.26 -29.52 0.79
N VAL A 40 2.55 -28.55 1.36
CA VAL A 40 1.20 -28.76 1.93
C VAL A 40 0.11 -28.24 0.96
N ALA A 41 0.39 -27.21 0.16
CA ALA A 41 -0.54 -26.71 -0.86
C ALA A 41 -0.88 -27.78 -1.92
N GLN A 42 0.12 -28.58 -2.32
CA GLN A 42 -0.01 -29.57 -3.39
C GLN A 42 -0.90 -30.76 -3.04
N ARG A 43 -1.10 -31.08 -1.75
CA ARG A 43 -1.84 -32.28 -1.34
C ARG A 43 -3.27 -32.00 -0.88
N LEU A 44 -3.68 -30.72 -0.69
CA LEU A 44 -4.97 -30.42 -0.06
C LEU A 44 -5.73 -29.16 -0.53
N PHE A 45 -5.14 -28.21 -1.26
CA PHE A 45 -5.75 -26.86 -1.31
C PHE A 45 -6.57 -26.55 -2.57
N LYS A 46 -7.90 -26.54 -2.39
CA LYS A 46 -8.89 -25.80 -3.21
C LYS A 46 -8.72 -24.26 -3.09
N LYS A 47 -7.49 -23.74 -2.97
CA LYS A 47 -7.26 -22.28 -2.87
C LYS A 47 -7.00 -21.70 -4.26
N PRO A 48 -7.58 -20.52 -4.58
CA PRO A 48 -7.41 -19.91 -5.88
C PRO A 48 -5.96 -19.44 -6.07
N ARG A 49 -5.47 -19.56 -7.30
CA ARG A 49 -4.11 -19.15 -7.72
C ARG A 49 -3.87 -17.65 -7.52
N TYR A 50 -4.92 -16.85 -7.63
CA TYR A 50 -4.91 -15.41 -7.47
C TYR A 50 -5.87 -14.99 -6.36
N SER A 51 -5.49 -13.97 -5.62
CA SER A 51 -6.35 -13.26 -4.68
C SER A 51 -6.57 -11.84 -5.19
N PHE A 52 -7.81 -11.37 -5.15
CA PHE A 52 -8.20 -10.02 -5.56
C PHE A 52 -8.51 -9.22 -4.30
N ILE A 53 -7.74 -8.17 -4.04
CA ILE A 53 -7.83 -7.36 -2.83
C ILE A 53 -8.35 -5.98 -3.21
N LYS A 54 -9.62 -5.74 -2.93
CA LYS A 54 -10.23 -4.41 -3.07
C LYS A 54 -9.84 -3.55 -1.89
N LEU A 55 -9.26 -2.38 -2.16
CA LEU A 55 -8.99 -1.38 -1.14
C LEU A 55 -10.27 -0.60 -0.80
N ASP A 56 -10.27 0.09 0.34
CA ASP A 56 -11.30 1.09 0.63
C ASP A 56 -11.04 2.36 -0.18
N GLU A 57 -11.98 3.32 -0.18
CA GLU A 57 -11.83 4.59 -0.90
C GLU A 57 -10.54 5.34 -0.49
N TYR A 58 -10.25 5.33 0.82
CA TYR A 58 -9.06 5.95 1.40
C TYR A 58 -7.78 5.30 0.87
N GLY A 59 -7.67 3.97 0.98
CA GLY A 59 -6.52 3.20 0.53
C GLY A 59 -6.36 3.28 -0.98
N SER A 60 -7.45 3.24 -1.74
CA SER A 60 -7.45 3.39 -3.19
C SER A 60 -6.88 4.73 -3.62
N PHE A 61 -7.27 5.82 -2.94
CA PHE A 61 -6.73 7.13 -3.20
C PHE A 61 -5.23 7.22 -2.87
N VAL A 62 -4.82 6.76 -1.68
CA VAL A 62 -3.42 6.80 -1.26
C VAL A 62 -2.55 5.94 -2.17
N TRP A 63 -3.00 4.73 -2.52
CA TRP A 63 -2.30 3.82 -3.42
C TRP A 63 -2.01 4.46 -4.79
N GLN A 64 -2.99 5.14 -5.37
CA GLN A 64 -2.83 5.85 -6.64
C GLN A 64 -1.86 7.03 -6.58
N GLN A 65 -1.49 7.53 -5.38
CA GLN A 65 -0.45 8.56 -5.24
C GLN A 65 0.97 8.00 -5.14
N ILE A 66 1.14 6.67 -5.07
CA ILE A 66 2.45 6.04 -4.95
C ILE A 66 3.11 5.98 -6.34
N ASP A 67 3.94 6.97 -6.63
CA ASP A 67 4.66 7.11 -7.91
C ASP A 67 6.16 6.77 -7.82
N GLY A 68 6.63 6.34 -6.64
CA GLY A 68 8.05 6.09 -6.37
C GLY A 68 8.89 7.35 -6.24
N LYS A 69 8.28 8.54 -6.11
CA LYS A 69 8.97 9.83 -5.98
C LYS A 69 8.49 10.64 -4.79
N LYS A 70 7.18 10.66 -4.53
CA LYS A 70 6.59 11.38 -3.40
C LYS A 70 6.86 10.67 -2.09
N SER A 71 7.23 11.42 -1.07
CA SER A 71 7.29 10.95 0.33
C SER A 71 5.90 10.71 0.91
N ILE A 72 5.82 9.93 2.00
CA ILE A 72 4.58 9.78 2.79
C ILE A 72 4.03 11.15 3.21
N TYR A 73 4.91 12.09 3.55
CA TYR A 73 4.51 13.45 3.91
C TYR A 73 3.80 14.19 2.76
N GLU A 74 4.35 14.14 1.54
CA GLU A 74 3.75 14.78 0.37
C GLU A 74 2.41 14.15 -0.02
N ILE A 75 2.32 12.82 0.02
CA ILE A 75 1.07 12.08 -0.19
C ILE A 75 0.03 12.51 0.86
N GLY A 76 0.45 12.69 2.11
CA GLY A 76 -0.42 13.17 3.19
C GLY A 76 -0.93 14.60 2.98
N LYS A 77 -0.12 15.50 2.39
CA LYS A 77 -0.58 16.85 2.02
C LYS A 77 -1.66 16.82 0.94
N GLU A 78 -1.47 16.01 -0.11
CA GLU A 78 -2.46 15.89 -1.19
C GLU A 78 -3.78 15.31 -0.68
N LEU A 79 -3.69 14.30 0.19
CA LEU A 79 -4.84 13.74 0.90
C LEU A 79 -5.56 14.81 1.75
N GLY A 80 -4.81 15.61 2.51
CA GLY A 80 -5.37 16.69 3.34
C GLY A 80 -6.03 17.81 2.51
N ASN A 81 -5.48 18.13 1.34
CA ASN A 81 -6.07 19.11 0.43
C ASN A 81 -7.40 18.60 -0.18
N LYS A 82 -7.49 17.30 -0.46
CA LYS A 82 -8.72 16.66 -0.96
C LYS A 82 -9.80 16.56 0.12
N HIS A 83 -9.40 16.37 1.38
CA HIS A 83 -10.29 16.26 2.53
C HIS A 83 -10.06 17.42 3.51
N LYS A 84 -10.60 18.60 3.20
CA LYS A 84 -10.58 19.77 4.10
C LYS A 84 -11.10 19.37 5.49
N GLY A 85 -10.21 19.34 6.48
CA GLY A 85 -10.54 18.96 7.87
C GLY A 85 -9.84 17.71 8.39
N ALA A 86 -8.96 17.08 7.62
CA ALA A 86 -8.18 15.95 8.10
C ALA A 86 -7.17 16.41 9.19
N SER A 87 -7.50 16.06 10.43
CA SER A 87 -6.84 16.48 11.68
C SER A 87 -5.44 15.87 11.87
N ASN A 88 -4.84 16.11 13.05
CA ASN A 88 -3.59 15.47 13.51
C ASN A 88 -3.55 13.94 13.33
N GLN A 89 -4.69 13.27 13.18
CA GLN A 89 -4.77 11.82 12.94
C GLN A 89 -4.45 11.42 11.49
N LEU A 90 -4.37 12.35 10.54
CA LEU A 90 -4.09 12.05 9.13
C LEU A 90 -2.78 11.29 8.98
N TYR A 91 -1.68 11.83 9.53
CA TYR A 91 -0.37 11.20 9.39
C TYR A 91 -0.24 9.92 10.22
N GLU A 92 -0.99 9.79 11.32
CA GLU A 92 -1.04 8.55 12.09
C GLU A 92 -1.71 7.42 11.28
N ARG A 93 -2.89 7.69 10.70
CA ARG A 93 -3.60 6.72 9.84
C ARG A 93 -2.78 6.39 8.59
N LEU A 94 -2.18 7.40 7.97
CA LEU A 94 -1.36 7.22 6.78
C LEU A 94 -0.13 6.35 7.08
N SER A 95 0.56 6.61 8.21
CA SER A 95 1.70 5.81 8.63
C SER A 95 1.31 4.35 8.90
N LYS A 96 0.16 4.11 9.56
CA LYS A 96 -0.36 2.74 9.78
C LYS A 96 -0.66 2.05 8.46
N TYR A 97 -1.29 2.75 7.52
CA TYR A 97 -1.62 2.22 6.20
C TYR A 97 -0.35 1.79 5.44
N PHE A 98 0.64 2.66 5.35
CA PHE A 98 1.92 2.34 4.71
C PHE A 98 2.67 1.20 5.40
N GLY A 99 2.66 1.12 6.73
CA GLY A 99 3.22 -0.01 7.46
C GLY A 99 2.52 -1.35 7.17
N ILE A 100 1.20 -1.33 6.94
CA ILE A 100 0.46 -2.54 6.50
C ILE A 100 0.90 -2.95 5.09
N LEU A 101 1.03 -2.00 4.16
CA LEU A 101 1.48 -2.28 2.79
C LEU A 101 2.91 -2.85 2.77
N GLU A 102 3.83 -2.24 3.51
CA GLU A 102 5.22 -2.68 3.61
C GLU A 102 5.31 -4.10 4.20
N ARG A 103 4.61 -4.36 5.30
CA ARG A 103 4.61 -5.69 5.95
C ARG A 103 4.07 -6.80 5.04
N ASN A 104 3.07 -6.48 4.22
CA ASN A 104 2.52 -7.40 3.22
C ASN A 104 3.37 -7.46 1.93
N LYS A 105 4.49 -6.75 1.88
CA LYS A 105 5.39 -6.66 0.73
C LYS A 105 4.71 -6.10 -0.53
N TYR A 106 3.69 -5.26 -0.36
CA TYR A 106 3.03 -4.60 -1.48
C TYR A 106 3.83 -3.40 -1.97
N ILE A 107 4.56 -2.77 -1.05
CA ILE A 107 5.49 -1.68 -1.33
C ILE A 107 6.84 -1.97 -0.69
N VAL A 108 7.84 -1.18 -1.09
CA VAL A 108 9.11 -1.00 -0.40
C VAL A 108 9.38 0.49 -0.21
N PHE A 109 10.17 0.85 0.79
CA PHE A 109 10.69 2.20 0.92
C PHE A 109 12.09 2.31 0.33
N GLU A 110 12.35 3.37 -0.42
CA GLU A 110 13.72 3.71 -0.81
C GLU A 110 14.54 4.12 0.42
N LYS A 111 15.81 3.68 0.48
CA LYS A 111 16.71 3.91 1.61
C LYS A 111 17.53 5.18 1.46
#